data_AF-A0A3B3UA92-F1
#
_entry.id   AF-A0A3B3UA92-F1
#
_cell.length_a   1.000
_cell.length_b   1.000
_cell.length_c   1.000
_cell.angle_alpha   90.00
_cell.angle_beta   90.00
_cell.angle_gamma   90.00
#
_symmetry.space_group_name_H-M   'P 1'
#
loop_
_entity.id
_entity.type
_entity.pdbx_description
1 polymer ?
#
loop_
_entity_poly.entity_id
_entity_poly.type
_entity_poly.pdbx_seq_one_letter_code
_entity_poly.pdbx_strand_id
1 'polypeptide(L)'
;MDEFGVYAIFGVNGPPQRLLRAEGSCRVSAAVPPSVRQVVLFSSGPWGERICVNAELNDADQIPITIGKLTPYNKCLSWEQWEEETWTDGVTLNVSLEGGNPTNSQPELIAVNEYTPKNPTAPLADRELSGKRKRERSTEEDGGDRMSEARGEENICPNGVKEKATPVRKGKGQVKSQKLFGNGADASKVKAAANEAGATPLQNAARTKSRQAKTPTQTSSLVGPSGRWGQTLCPIDAQTAILIGGQGARMQFCKDPMWKLCTEDLSWVAAETLAEGPTPEARIGHSAVFDPDSKRIFVFGGSKNKKWFNDVHILDTQSWRWTMVEAQGKVPPLAYHSCSMFRGELFVLGGVFPRPNPEPDGCSDSLYIFDPHLSIWYQPIVTGDKPSPRSGHSACVMQERYIYVFGGWDTPVCYNDMYMLDLGLMEFSVVKTSGKAPSPRSWHGSAVLSETKFLIHGGYNGNNALSDTFIFDIDTNSWTELKLAQLSTLRAGHSIVTMETPDHHGYSEDSSVSAGRTLLVFGGGDNEGTFFSDVTSVSVEDLLAAA
;
A
#
# COMPACT_ATOMS: atom_id res chain seq x y z
N MET A 1 15.13 -33.10 26.11
CA MET A 1 13.97 -32.31 25.63
C MET A 1 13.98 -31.03 26.45
N ASP A 2 14.02 -29.89 25.79
CA ASP A 2 14.09 -28.61 26.49
C ASP A 2 12.77 -28.34 27.23
N GLU A 3 12.91 -27.92 28.49
CA GLU A 3 11.82 -27.55 29.38
C GLU A 3 11.15 -26.25 28.90
N PHE A 4 9.85 -26.07 29.17
CA PHE A 4 9.14 -24.83 28.87
C PHE A 4 9.86 -23.60 29.49
N GLY A 5 10.00 -22.54 28.71
CA GLY A 5 10.51 -21.27 29.19
C GLY A 5 10.10 -20.10 28.32
N VAL A 6 9.96 -18.94 28.94
CA VAL A 6 9.77 -17.65 28.25
C VAL A 6 11.05 -16.85 28.37
N TYR A 7 11.49 -16.24 27.28
CA TYR A 7 12.74 -15.52 27.16
C TYR A 7 12.48 -14.12 26.60
N ALA A 8 13.24 -13.13 27.07
CA ALA A 8 13.25 -11.78 26.53
C ALA A 8 14.63 -11.43 25.98
N ILE A 9 14.66 -10.69 24.88
CA ILE A 9 15.84 -10.03 24.33
C ILE A 9 15.59 -8.53 24.41
N PHE A 10 16.53 -7.81 25.01
CA PHE A 10 16.49 -6.36 25.14
C PHE A 10 17.49 -5.73 24.16
N GLY A 11 16.99 -5.15 23.08
CA GLY A 11 17.77 -4.57 21.98
C GLY A 11 18.23 -5.60 20.94
N VAL A 12 18.77 -5.12 19.80
CA VAL A 12 19.08 -5.94 18.62
C VAL A 12 20.14 -7.02 18.87
N ASN A 13 21.05 -6.79 19.83
CA ASN A 13 22.20 -7.67 20.10
C ASN A 13 22.23 -8.24 21.53
N GLY A 14 21.13 -8.11 22.28
CA GLY A 14 21.06 -8.62 23.65
C GLY A 14 21.05 -10.15 23.70
N PRO A 15 21.75 -10.80 24.64
CA PRO A 15 21.58 -12.24 24.84
C PRO A 15 20.16 -12.54 25.35
N PRO A 16 19.52 -13.65 24.93
CA PRO A 16 18.22 -14.05 25.47
C PRO A 16 18.28 -14.28 26.99
N GLN A 17 17.42 -13.60 27.73
CA GLN A 17 17.26 -13.73 29.17
C GLN A 17 16.02 -14.56 29.48
N ARG A 18 16.16 -15.67 30.20
CA ARG A 18 15.02 -16.51 30.59
C ARG A 18 14.24 -15.85 31.73
N LEU A 19 12.97 -15.54 31.48
CA LEU A 19 12.05 -14.90 32.42
C LEU A 19 11.17 -15.90 33.17
N LEU A 20 10.62 -16.92 32.49
CA LEU A 20 9.76 -17.94 33.12
C LEU A 20 10.32 -19.36 32.95
N ARG A 21 10.05 -20.22 33.95
CA ARG A 21 10.35 -21.67 33.98
C ARG A 21 9.07 -22.48 34.15
N ALA A 22 9.12 -23.78 33.90
CA ALA A 22 7.93 -24.64 34.02
C ALA A 22 7.44 -24.77 35.47
N GLU A 23 8.34 -24.67 36.45
CA GLU A 23 8.11 -24.80 37.90
C GLU A 23 8.25 -23.46 38.66
N GLY A 24 8.31 -22.33 37.94
CA GLY A 24 8.58 -21.01 38.52
C GLY A 24 7.33 -20.19 38.84
N SER A 25 7.54 -18.99 39.38
CA SER A 25 6.48 -18.00 39.66
C SER A 25 5.62 -17.71 38.42
N CYS A 26 4.29 -17.68 38.59
CA CYS A 26 3.36 -17.37 37.49
C CYS A 26 3.42 -15.91 37.02
N ARG A 27 4.22 -15.06 37.65
CA ARG A 27 4.44 -13.66 37.27
C ARG A 27 5.88 -13.26 37.54
N VAL A 28 6.52 -12.62 36.57
CA VAL A 28 7.91 -12.12 36.65
C VAL A 28 7.95 -10.71 36.10
N SER A 29 8.81 -9.88 36.70
CA SER A 29 9.10 -8.52 36.23
C SER A 29 10.60 -8.41 35.95
N ALA A 30 10.97 -7.79 34.83
CA ALA A 30 12.35 -7.56 34.44
C ALA A 30 12.57 -6.10 34.08
N ALA A 31 13.64 -5.48 34.59
CA ALA A 31 13.99 -4.11 34.24
C ALA A 31 14.39 -4.02 32.75
N VAL A 32 13.85 -3.05 32.03
CA VAL A 32 14.22 -2.75 30.65
C VAL A 32 15.30 -1.67 30.68
N PRO A 33 16.50 -1.93 30.12
CA PRO A 33 17.55 -0.91 30.09
C PRO A 33 17.09 0.37 29.35
N PRO A 34 17.41 1.59 29.83
CA PRO A 34 16.94 2.84 29.21
C PRO A 34 17.35 3.03 27.74
N SER A 35 18.44 2.38 27.30
CA SER A 35 18.92 2.43 25.91
C SER A 35 18.18 1.48 24.96
N VAL A 36 17.27 0.64 25.48
CA VAL A 36 16.60 -0.40 24.70
C VAL A 36 15.37 0.16 24.03
N ARG A 37 15.39 0.15 22.70
CA ARG A 37 14.26 0.56 21.86
C ARG A 37 13.42 -0.60 21.33
N GLN A 38 13.87 -1.83 21.55
CA GLN A 38 13.23 -3.04 21.04
C GLN A 38 13.24 -4.12 22.11
N VAL A 39 12.09 -4.74 22.35
CA VAL A 39 11.93 -5.88 23.26
C VAL A 39 11.32 -7.03 22.47
N VAL A 40 12.02 -8.17 22.42
CA VAL A 40 11.50 -9.39 21.79
C VAL A 40 11.27 -10.43 22.88
N LEU A 41 10.07 -11.00 22.93
CA LEU A 41 9.68 -12.03 23.89
C LEU A 41 9.32 -13.31 23.14
N PHE A 42 9.86 -14.46 23.54
CA PHE A 42 9.52 -15.73 22.90
C PHE A 42 9.46 -16.89 23.88
N SER A 43 8.74 -17.94 23.50
CA SER A 43 8.66 -19.19 24.25
C SER A 43 9.47 -20.30 23.59
N SER A 44 10.07 -21.16 24.39
CA SER A 44 10.71 -22.40 23.96
C SER A 44 10.24 -23.58 24.81
N GLY A 45 10.30 -24.80 24.26
CA GLY A 45 9.82 -26.02 24.90
C GLY A 45 8.31 -26.28 24.77
N PRO A 46 7.82 -27.42 25.28
CA PRO A 46 6.42 -27.82 25.18
C PRO A 46 5.53 -27.03 26.13
N TRP A 47 4.45 -26.45 25.62
CA TRP A 47 3.53 -25.61 26.40
C TRP A 47 2.71 -26.38 27.46
N GLY A 48 2.39 -27.66 27.22
CA GLY A 48 1.58 -28.47 28.14
C GLY A 48 0.13 -27.97 28.22
N GLU A 49 -0.44 -27.89 29.43
CA GLU A 49 -1.80 -27.37 29.70
C GLU A 49 -1.88 -25.83 29.74
N ARG A 50 -0.77 -25.13 29.49
CA ARG A 50 -0.69 -23.66 29.59
C ARG A 50 -1.41 -22.99 28.42
N ILE A 51 -2.21 -21.98 28.72
CA ILE A 51 -3.11 -21.36 27.73
C ILE A 51 -2.46 -20.11 27.13
N CYS A 52 -1.95 -19.20 27.96
CA CYS A 52 -1.25 -18.01 27.46
C CYS A 52 -0.27 -17.39 28.48
N VAL A 53 0.64 -16.57 27.97
CA VAL A 53 1.51 -15.70 28.78
C VAL A 53 1.28 -14.26 28.32
N ASN A 54 0.80 -13.41 29.22
CA ASN A 54 0.61 -11.98 28.96
C ASN A 54 1.94 -11.24 29.17
N ALA A 55 2.19 -10.22 28.33
CA ALA A 55 3.37 -9.38 28.42
C ALA A 55 3.00 -7.89 28.36
N GLU A 56 3.46 -7.12 29.34
CA GLU A 56 3.15 -5.69 29.53
C GLU A 56 4.41 -4.91 29.89
N LEU A 57 4.58 -3.71 29.33
CA LEU A 57 5.62 -2.76 29.71
C LEU A 57 5.03 -1.68 30.61
N ASN A 58 5.61 -1.50 31.79
CA ASN A 58 5.18 -0.50 32.76
C ASN A 58 6.30 0.49 32.99
N ASP A 59 6.04 1.75 32.67
CA ASP A 59 6.81 2.91 33.13
C ASP A 59 6.08 3.50 34.36
N ALA A 60 6.81 3.86 35.41
CA ALA A 60 6.22 4.33 36.68
C ALA A 60 5.30 5.55 36.52
N ASP A 61 5.55 6.37 35.48
CA ASP A 61 4.81 7.61 35.21
C ASP A 61 3.85 7.50 34.02
N GLN A 62 3.74 6.33 33.37
CA GLN A 62 2.87 6.13 32.20
C GLN A 62 1.86 4.98 32.37
N ILE A 63 0.91 4.93 31.44
CA ILE A 63 -0.08 3.85 31.35
C ILE A 63 0.64 2.56 30.88
N PRO A 64 0.42 1.41 31.54
CA PRO A 64 0.91 0.11 31.07
C PRO A 64 0.65 -0.13 29.58
N ILE A 65 1.70 -0.49 28.84
CA ILE A 65 1.64 -0.81 27.42
C ILE A 65 1.59 -2.34 27.28
N THR A 66 0.45 -2.87 26.86
CA THR A 66 0.32 -4.30 26.56
C THR A 66 1.07 -4.63 25.27
N ILE A 67 2.12 -5.48 25.35
CA ILE A 67 2.84 -6.00 24.18
C ILE A 67 1.96 -7.04 23.46
N GLY A 68 1.30 -7.91 24.22
CA GLY A 68 0.45 -8.96 23.68
C GLY A 68 0.44 -10.22 24.55
N LYS A 69 0.02 -11.34 23.94
CA LYS A 69 -0.05 -12.66 24.58
C LYS A 69 0.71 -13.70 23.77
N LEU A 70 1.65 -14.39 24.41
CA LEU A 70 2.20 -15.63 23.85
C LEU A 70 1.20 -16.77 24.08
N THR A 71 1.09 -17.67 23.11
CA THR A 71 0.24 -18.86 23.17
C THR A 71 0.99 -20.05 22.54
N PRO A 72 0.47 -21.29 22.63
CA PRO A 72 1.05 -22.43 21.92
C PRO A 72 1.18 -22.23 20.41
N TYR A 73 0.36 -21.33 19.82
CA TYR A 73 0.35 -21.00 18.40
C TYR A 73 1.14 -19.71 18.09
N ASN A 74 1.13 -18.73 19.01
CA ASN A 74 1.88 -17.49 18.90
C ASN A 74 3.06 -17.47 19.88
N LYS A 75 4.22 -17.96 19.44
CA LYS A 75 5.38 -18.20 20.32
C LYS A 75 6.36 -17.05 20.41
N CYS A 76 6.11 -15.93 19.74
CA CYS A 76 6.98 -14.75 19.75
C CYS A 76 6.17 -13.45 19.72
N LEU A 77 6.64 -12.43 20.42
CA LEU A 77 6.13 -11.07 20.41
C LEU A 77 7.30 -10.12 20.26
N SER A 78 7.09 -8.99 19.59
CA SER A 78 8.08 -7.91 19.50
C SER A 78 7.41 -6.58 19.75
N TRP A 79 8.10 -5.71 20.48
CA TRP A 79 7.69 -4.35 20.72
C TRP A 79 8.85 -3.41 20.40
N GLU A 80 8.53 -2.27 19.78
CA GLU A 80 9.50 -1.24 19.40
C GLU A 80 8.98 0.16 19.75
N GLN A 81 9.90 1.02 20.16
CA GLN A 81 9.65 2.44 20.44
C GLN A 81 9.91 3.28 19.19
N TRP A 82 8.89 4.01 18.72
CA TRP A 82 8.91 4.72 17.43
C TRP A 82 9.06 6.26 17.53
N GLU A 83 8.92 6.86 18.73
CA GLU A 83 9.02 8.31 18.94
C GLU A 83 10.23 8.68 19.82
N GLU A 84 10.71 9.93 19.74
CA GLU A 84 11.82 10.48 20.56
C GLU A 84 11.49 10.63 22.06
N GLU A 85 10.49 9.93 22.56
CA GLU A 85 10.21 9.90 23.99
C GLU A 85 11.28 9.05 24.69
N THR A 86 12.01 9.67 25.62
CA THR A 86 12.97 8.94 26.45
C THR A 86 12.20 8.20 27.53
N TRP A 87 12.41 6.88 27.62
CA TRP A 87 11.97 6.10 28.78
C TRP A 87 12.37 6.81 30.07
N THR A 88 11.53 6.75 31.11
CA THR A 88 12.06 7.05 32.45
C THR A 88 13.01 5.92 32.87
N ASP A 89 13.92 6.18 33.82
CA ASP A 89 14.92 5.20 34.29
C ASP A 89 14.31 3.98 35.05
N GLY A 90 12.99 3.74 34.94
CA GLY A 90 12.24 2.76 35.75
C GLY A 90 11.36 1.76 34.99
N VAL A 91 11.55 1.57 33.68
CA VAL A 91 10.67 0.71 32.87
C VAL A 91 10.84 -0.76 33.21
N THR A 92 9.72 -1.46 33.36
CA THR A 92 9.69 -2.89 33.65
C THR A 92 8.84 -3.67 32.66
N LEU A 93 9.36 -4.80 32.19
CA LEU A 93 8.63 -5.81 31.45
C LEU A 93 8.01 -6.80 32.43
N ASN A 94 6.69 -6.82 32.49
CA ASN A 94 5.91 -7.74 33.30
C ASN A 94 5.36 -8.87 32.44
N VAL A 95 5.62 -10.11 32.85
CA VAL A 95 5.21 -11.32 32.16
C VAL A 95 4.41 -12.20 33.13
N SER A 96 3.19 -12.60 32.76
CA SER A 96 2.33 -13.42 33.61
C SER A 96 1.71 -14.60 32.87
N LEU A 97 1.79 -15.79 33.45
CA LEU A 97 1.22 -17.03 32.93
C LEU A 97 -0.25 -17.16 33.37
N GLU A 98 -1.15 -17.41 32.41
CA GLU A 98 -2.57 -17.68 32.63
C GLU A 98 -2.94 -19.10 32.17
N GLY A 99 -3.53 -19.90 33.07
CA GLY A 99 -4.04 -21.25 32.81
C GLY A 99 -3.15 -22.40 33.30
N GLY A 100 -3.68 -23.20 34.23
CA GLY A 100 -3.06 -24.38 34.86
C GLY A 100 -3.36 -24.43 36.37
N ASN A 101 -3.82 -25.57 36.90
CA ASN A 101 -4.39 -25.72 38.25
C ASN A 101 -3.40 -25.28 39.36
N PRO A 102 -3.76 -24.32 40.25
CA PRO A 102 -2.87 -23.85 41.31
C PRO A 102 -3.01 -24.79 42.51
N THR A 103 -2.06 -25.71 42.68
CA THR A 103 -1.89 -26.40 43.97
C THR A 103 -0.54 -26.03 44.57
N ASN A 104 -0.62 -25.41 45.75
CA ASN A 104 0.46 -25.01 46.66
C ASN A 104 1.45 -23.93 46.21
N SER A 105 1.20 -22.69 46.60
CA SER A 105 1.81 -22.11 47.83
C SER A 105 1.52 -20.59 47.92
N GLN A 106 1.48 -20.10 49.16
CA GLN A 106 1.10 -18.75 49.60
C GLN A 106 1.99 -17.60 49.06
N PRO A 107 1.55 -16.33 49.19
CA PRO A 107 2.32 -15.17 48.74
C PRO A 107 3.44 -14.83 49.74
N GLU A 108 4.69 -14.92 49.32
CA GLU A 108 5.82 -14.28 50.02
C GLU A 108 6.34 -13.09 49.20
N LEU A 109 6.19 -11.90 49.79
CA LEU A 109 6.94 -10.70 49.46
C LEU A 109 8.37 -10.86 50.00
N ILE A 110 9.39 -10.99 49.14
CA ILE A 110 10.79 -10.78 49.52
C ILE A 110 11.52 -9.97 48.44
N ALA A 111 12.39 -9.10 48.94
CA ALA A 111 12.90 -7.87 48.36
C ALA A 111 13.94 -7.99 47.23
N VAL A 112 14.03 -6.86 46.53
CA VAL A 112 15.06 -6.34 45.63
C VAL A 112 16.49 -6.78 45.98
N ASN A 113 17.23 -7.26 44.97
CA ASN A 113 18.68 -7.14 44.93
C ASN A 113 19.06 -6.26 43.73
N GLU A 114 19.37 -5.00 44.03
CA GLU A 114 20.05 -4.08 43.12
C GLU A 114 21.45 -4.61 42.83
N TYR A 115 21.83 -4.68 41.55
CA TYR A 115 23.22 -4.80 41.13
C TYR A 115 23.64 -3.52 40.41
N THR A 116 24.38 -2.67 41.12
CA THR A 116 25.05 -1.49 40.55
C THR A 116 26.45 -1.89 40.08
N PRO A 117 26.84 -1.65 38.81
CA PRO A 117 28.24 -1.74 38.42
C PRO A 117 28.98 -0.47 38.85
N LYS A 118 30.03 -0.63 39.67
CA LYS A 118 31.05 0.41 39.88
C LYS A 118 32.10 0.33 38.77
N ASN A 119 32.30 1.43 38.03
CA ASN A 119 33.56 1.68 37.34
C ASN A 119 34.70 1.89 38.36
N PRO A 120 35.94 1.56 37.97
CA PRO A 120 36.87 2.64 37.65
C PRO A 120 37.67 2.43 36.35
N THR A 121 37.86 3.57 35.66
CA THR A 121 38.91 3.98 34.69
C THR A 121 40.30 3.35 34.97
N ALA A 122 41.23 3.09 34.04
CA ALA A 122 41.67 3.71 32.77
C ALA A 122 42.69 2.76 32.04
N PRO A 123 43.47 3.18 31.03
CA PRO A 123 43.19 3.86 29.77
C PRO A 123 43.56 3.01 28.53
N LEU A 124 42.93 3.30 27.38
CA LEU A 124 43.38 2.80 26.07
C LEU A 124 44.48 3.71 25.52
N ALA A 125 45.57 3.10 25.05
CA ALA A 125 46.67 3.76 24.37
C ALA A 125 46.34 4.04 22.90
N ASP A 126 46.70 5.24 22.45
CA ASP A 126 46.59 5.72 21.08
C ASP A 126 47.37 4.84 20.09
N ARG A 127 46.77 4.62 18.91
CA ARG A 127 47.53 4.49 17.67
C ARG A 127 46.77 5.04 16.45
N GLU A 128 47.29 6.19 16.04
CA GLU A 128 47.12 7.00 14.84
C GLU A 128 46.45 6.37 13.59
N LEU A 129 45.48 7.11 13.03
CA LEU A 129 45.15 7.11 11.60
C LEU A 129 45.43 8.51 11.03
N SER A 130 46.55 8.63 10.32
CA SER A 130 46.86 9.78 9.46
C SER A 130 46.22 9.60 8.08
N GLY A 131 45.43 10.58 7.62
CA GLY A 131 44.89 10.58 6.26
C GLY A 131 43.99 11.77 5.93
N LYS A 132 44.50 13.00 6.03
CA LYS A 132 43.80 14.24 5.63
C LYS A 132 43.81 14.42 4.10
N ARG A 133 42.65 14.75 3.52
CA ARG A 133 42.47 15.65 2.34
C ARG A 133 41.17 16.45 2.56
N LYS A 134 41.23 17.62 3.21
CA LYS A 134 41.32 18.99 2.66
C LYS A 134 40.30 19.27 1.54
N ARG A 135 39.17 19.89 1.91
CA ARG A 135 38.24 20.60 1.01
C ARG A 135 38.53 22.09 1.17
N GLU A 136 39.00 22.72 0.09
CA GLU A 136 39.29 24.16 0.06
C GLU A 136 38.02 24.97 -0.10
N ARG A 137 38.01 26.12 0.58
CA ARG A 137 36.97 27.14 0.65
C ARG A 137 37.49 28.32 -0.16
N SER A 138 36.77 28.73 -1.20
CA SER A 138 36.98 30.01 -1.87
C SER A 138 35.72 30.86 -1.70
N THR A 139 35.94 32.07 -1.19
CA THR A 139 35.00 33.18 -1.01
C THR A 139 35.08 34.13 -2.20
N GLU A 140 33.94 34.61 -2.69
CA GLU A 140 33.69 35.89 -3.39
C GLU A 140 32.15 36.05 -3.44
N GLU A 141 31.56 36.90 -2.58
CA GLU A 141 31.02 38.26 -2.86
C GLU A 141 29.92 38.28 -3.95
N ASP A 142 28.65 38.25 -3.56
CA ASP A 142 27.72 39.37 -3.28
C ASP A 142 27.01 39.93 -4.54
N GLY A 143 25.69 40.02 -4.45
CA GLY A 143 24.78 40.32 -5.57
C GLY A 143 23.37 39.85 -5.26
N GLY A 144 22.69 40.55 -4.35
CA GLY A 144 21.31 40.25 -3.96
C GLY A 144 20.27 40.56 -5.04
N ASP A 145 19.20 39.77 -5.08
CA ASP A 145 17.83 40.30 -5.18
C ASP A 145 16.79 39.24 -4.75
N ARG A 146 15.92 39.70 -3.84
CA ARG A 146 14.50 39.35 -3.58
C ARG A 146 14.05 37.88 -3.48
N MET A 147 13.62 37.55 -2.27
CA MET A 147 12.65 36.50 -1.94
C MET A 147 11.40 36.54 -2.82
N SER A 148 10.95 35.36 -3.24
CA SER A 148 9.53 35.06 -3.40
C SER A 148 9.26 33.65 -2.88
N GLU A 149 8.43 33.56 -1.84
CA GLU A 149 7.90 32.34 -1.26
C GLU A 149 7.20 31.48 -2.33
N ALA A 150 7.71 30.27 -2.57
CA ALA A 150 7.00 29.25 -3.34
C ALA A 150 6.27 28.34 -2.35
N ARG A 151 4.94 28.49 -2.30
CA ARG A 151 4.02 27.60 -1.59
C ARG A 151 4.01 26.22 -2.26
N GLY A 152 3.92 25.17 -1.44
CA GLY A 152 3.89 23.78 -1.87
C GLY A 152 2.69 23.43 -2.76
N GLU A 153 2.95 22.60 -3.76
CA GLU A 153 1.94 21.91 -4.57
C GLU A 153 2.01 20.41 -4.23
N GLU A 154 0.93 19.90 -3.66
CA GLU A 154 0.70 18.52 -3.22
C GLU A 154 0.26 17.60 -4.38
N ASN A 155 0.34 16.28 -4.15
CA ASN A 155 -0.03 15.16 -5.02
C ASN A 155 -1.47 15.23 -5.61
N ILE A 156 -1.63 16.07 -6.63
CA ILE A 156 -2.84 16.26 -7.43
C ILE A 156 -2.37 16.37 -8.89
N CYS A 157 -2.99 15.64 -9.83
CA CYS A 157 -2.77 15.88 -11.25
C CYS A 157 -3.00 17.38 -11.58
N PRO A 158 -2.06 18.07 -12.26
CA PRO A 158 -2.13 19.51 -12.45
C PRO A 158 -3.18 19.86 -13.52
N ASN A 159 -4.26 20.54 -13.12
CA ASN A 159 -5.18 21.17 -14.07
C ASN A 159 -5.57 22.57 -13.58
N GLY A 160 -4.77 23.56 -13.98
CA GLY A 160 -5.12 24.98 -13.92
C GLY A 160 -5.20 25.54 -15.33
N VAL A 161 -6.41 25.59 -15.90
CA VAL A 161 -6.67 26.23 -17.20
C VAL A 161 -6.35 27.72 -17.09
N LYS A 162 -5.25 28.15 -17.72
CA LYS A 162 -5.02 29.56 -18.05
C LYS A 162 -5.88 29.90 -19.27
N GLU A 163 -7.03 30.53 -19.04
CA GLU A 163 -7.77 31.20 -20.12
C GLU A 163 -6.92 32.34 -20.69
N LYS A 164 -6.29 32.09 -21.85
CA LYS A 164 -5.83 33.15 -22.74
C LYS A 164 -6.97 33.50 -23.68
N ALA A 165 -7.64 34.61 -23.38
CA ALA A 165 -8.58 35.26 -24.28
C ALA A 165 -7.85 35.92 -25.47
N THR A 166 -8.43 35.83 -26.67
CA THR A 166 -8.28 36.80 -27.78
C THR A 166 -9.25 36.42 -28.91
N PRO A 167 -9.63 37.33 -29.84
CA PRO A 167 -10.04 38.73 -29.68
C PRO A 167 -11.35 39.04 -30.44
N VAL A 168 -12.17 39.99 -29.96
CA VAL A 168 -13.13 40.70 -30.83
C VAL A 168 -13.06 42.21 -30.64
N ARG A 169 -13.05 42.89 -31.79
CA ARG A 169 -12.77 44.30 -32.06
C ARG A 169 -13.79 45.30 -31.46
N LYS A 170 -13.21 46.39 -30.94
CA LYS A 170 -13.56 47.83 -31.07
C LYS A 170 -15.05 48.24 -31.15
N GLY A 171 -15.45 49.03 -30.16
CA GLY A 171 -16.50 50.04 -30.28
C GLY A 171 -16.44 51.01 -29.10
N LYS A 172 -16.02 52.25 -29.36
CA LYS A 172 -15.87 53.35 -28.38
C LYS A 172 -17.22 53.76 -27.78
N GLY A 173 -17.17 54.25 -26.54
CA GLY A 173 -18.08 55.31 -26.09
C GLY A 173 -18.36 55.34 -24.59
N GLN A 174 -17.68 56.27 -23.90
CA GLN A 174 -18.12 57.11 -22.76
C GLN A 174 -18.75 56.48 -21.50
N VAL A 175 -18.68 57.01 -20.28
CA VAL A 175 -17.92 58.04 -19.52
C VAL A 175 -18.35 57.79 -18.05
N LYS A 176 -17.41 57.98 -17.11
CA LYS A 176 -17.52 58.41 -15.67
C LYS A 176 -18.90 58.27 -14.97
N SER A 177 -19.06 57.80 -13.72
CA SER A 177 -18.32 58.16 -12.49
C SER A 177 -18.95 57.46 -11.27
N GLN A 178 -18.13 57.26 -10.22
CA GLN A 178 -18.38 57.50 -8.77
C GLN A 178 -19.59 56.83 -8.08
N LYS A 179 -19.43 55.95 -7.08
CA LYS A 179 -18.91 56.09 -5.68
C LYS A 179 -20.07 56.14 -4.67
N LEU A 180 -19.89 55.32 -3.61
CA LEU A 180 -20.32 55.49 -2.20
C LEU A 180 -21.70 54.93 -1.75
N PHE A 181 -21.57 54.04 -0.74
CA PHE A 181 -22.34 53.81 0.51
C PHE A 181 -23.61 54.67 0.74
N GLY A 182 -24.67 54.26 1.44
CA GLY A 182 -24.94 53.14 2.33
C GLY A 182 -26.13 53.49 3.26
N ASN A 183 -26.73 52.46 3.86
CA ASN A 183 -27.51 52.42 5.12
C ASN A 183 -28.87 53.13 5.32
N GLY A 184 -29.76 52.38 6.01
CA GLY A 184 -30.78 52.86 6.97
C GLY A 184 -32.20 52.88 6.43
N ALA A 185 -33.04 51.86 6.66
CA ALA A 185 -33.90 51.66 7.85
C ALA A 185 -34.97 52.76 8.04
N ASP A 186 -36.27 52.44 7.95
CA ASP A 186 -37.13 52.20 9.12
C ASP A 186 -38.58 51.78 8.78
N ALA A 187 -39.23 51.19 9.78
CA ALA A 187 -40.61 50.72 9.99
C ALA A 187 -41.74 51.65 9.50
N SER A 188 -43.05 51.35 9.41
CA SER A 188 -43.98 50.27 9.80
C SER A 188 -45.36 50.66 9.20
N LYS A 189 -46.31 49.72 9.07
CA LYS A 189 -47.71 49.94 9.52
C LYS A 189 -48.60 48.69 9.40
N VAL A 190 -49.33 48.49 10.50
CA VAL A 190 -50.32 47.46 10.82
C VAL A 190 -51.69 47.82 10.21
N LYS A 191 -52.50 46.81 9.83
CA LYS A 191 -53.93 46.73 10.18
C LYS A 191 -54.54 45.35 9.95
N ALA A 192 -55.39 44.97 10.91
CA ALA A 192 -56.04 43.69 11.10
C ALA A 192 -57.53 43.72 10.74
N ALA A 193 -58.12 42.53 10.51
CA ALA A 193 -59.49 42.08 10.81
C ALA A 193 -59.58 40.61 10.32
N ALA A 194 -59.79 39.55 11.11
CA ALA A 194 -60.83 39.16 12.08
C ALA A 194 -61.95 38.27 11.48
N ASN A 195 -62.24 37.18 12.20
CA ASN A 195 -63.42 36.27 12.20
C ASN A 195 -63.55 35.21 11.09
N GLU A 196 -64.03 33.98 11.29
CA GLU A 196 -64.39 33.14 12.47
C GLU A 196 -64.63 31.69 11.96
N ALA A 197 -64.84 30.75 12.89
CA ALA A 197 -65.10 29.29 12.79
C ALA A 197 -66.17 28.85 11.73
N GLY A 198 -66.37 27.60 11.31
CA GLY A 198 -65.98 26.24 11.69
C GLY A 198 -67.02 25.24 11.09
N ALA A 199 -66.68 23.93 11.03
CA ALA A 199 -67.54 22.74 10.78
C ALA A 199 -67.85 22.22 9.33
N THR A 200 -67.06 21.22 8.90
CA THR A 200 -67.36 19.80 8.46
C THR A 200 -68.64 19.40 7.66
N PRO A 201 -68.73 18.22 6.97
CA PRO A 201 -67.72 17.31 6.36
C PRO A 201 -68.14 16.68 4.97
N LEU A 202 -67.32 15.73 4.47
CA LEU A 202 -67.60 14.58 3.57
C LEU A 202 -67.24 14.64 2.06
N GLN A 203 -66.17 13.88 1.77
CA GLN A 203 -65.98 12.83 0.75
C GLN A 203 -65.99 13.11 -0.77
N ASN A 204 -64.80 12.79 -1.31
CA ASN A 204 -64.49 12.02 -2.51
C ASN A 204 -64.27 12.71 -3.88
N ALA A 205 -63.07 12.40 -4.39
CA ALA A 205 -62.68 12.20 -5.79
C ALA A 205 -62.53 13.43 -6.70
N ALA A 206 -61.27 13.84 -6.90
CA ALA A 206 -60.59 13.84 -8.21
C ALA A 206 -59.28 14.66 -8.10
N ARG A 207 -58.13 13.98 -8.01
CA ARG A 207 -56.81 14.64 -8.01
C ARG A 207 -56.34 14.78 -9.45
N THR A 208 -56.32 16.03 -9.90
CA THR A 208 -55.85 16.48 -11.21
C THR A 208 -54.35 16.20 -11.38
N LYS A 209 -53.99 15.63 -12.54
CA LYS A 209 -52.63 15.27 -12.95
C LYS A 209 -51.72 16.51 -12.98
N SER A 210 -50.72 16.55 -12.12
CA SER A 210 -49.52 17.39 -12.33
C SER A 210 -48.45 16.55 -13.04
N ARG A 211 -47.94 17.13 -14.11
CA ARG A 211 -47.05 16.53 -15.10
C ARG A 211 -45.63 16.55 -14.52
N GLN A 212 -45.19 15.43 -13.92
CA GLN A 212 -43.80 15.25 -13.53
C GLN A 212 -42.92 15.17 -14.79
N ALA A 213 -41.93 16.06 -14.86
CA ALA A 213 -40.82 15.95 -15.78
C ALA A 213 -40.05 14.68 -15.44
N LYS A 214 -40.09 13.70 -16.35
CA LYS A 214 -39.23 12.51 -16.28
C LYS A 214 -37.81 12.96 -16.60
N THR A 215 -36.94 12.96 -15.59
CA THR A 215 -35.50 12.88 -15.79
C THR A 215 -35.22 11.55 -16.50
N PRO A 216 -34.49 11.51 -17.63
CA PRO A 216 -34.15 10.24 -18.24
C PRO A 216 -33.02 9.60 -17.42
N THR A 217 -33.37 8.67 -16.54
CA THR A 217 -32.42 7.69 -16.02
C THR A 217 -32.15 6.69 -17.13
N GLN A 218 -31.31 7.06 -18.10
CA GLN A 218 -30.62 6.07 -18.92
C GLN A 218 -29.39 5.61 -18.12
N THR A 219 -29.60 4.72 -17.15
CA THR A 219 -28.57 3.73 -16.84
C THR A 219 -28.59 2.74 -17.99
N SER A 220 -27.88 3.06 -19.08
CA SER A 220 -27.44 2.02 -20.00
C SER A 220 -26.72 0.98 -19.14
N SER A 221 -27.16 -0.28 -19.16
CA SER A 221 -26.39 -1.38 -18.61
C SER A 221 -24.99 -1.29 -19.22
N LEU A 222 -23.98 -1.00 -18.40
CA LEU A 222 -22.60 -0.93 -18.87
C LEU A 222 -22.23 -2.30 -19.45
N VAL A 223 -21.71 -2.31 -20.67
CA VAL A 223 -21.26 -3.52 -21.37
C VAL A 223 -19.83 -3.91 -20.95
N GLY A 224 -19.12 -3.00 -20.27
CA GLY A 224 -17.78 -3.21 -19.75
C GLY A 224 -17.35 -2.07 -18.82
N PRO A 225 -16.15 -2.18 -18.24
CA PRO A 225 -15.64 -1.23 -17.27
C PRO A 225 -15.44 0.17 -17.86
N SER A 226 -15.74 1.19 -17.06
CA SER A 226 -15.39 2.57 -17.37
C SER A 226 -13.88 2.80 -17.44
N GLY A 227 -13.46 3.82 -18.20
CA GLY A 227 -12.05 4.16 -18.36
C GLY A 227 -11.43 4.63 -17.04
N ARG A 228 -10.30 4.02 -16.66
CA ARG A 228 -9.73 4.17 -15.31
C ARG A 228 -8.22 4.00 -15.24
N TRP A 229 -7.61 4.54 -14.21
CA TRP A 229 -6.23 4.30 -13.81
C TRP A 229 -6.14 3.94 -12.31
N GLY A 230 -5.02 3.38 -11.89
CA GLY A 230 -4.76 3.01 -10.49
C GLY A 230 -5.62 1.84 -9.97
N GLN A 231 -6.21 1.10 -10.91
CA GLN A 231 -6.91 -0.17 -10.71
C GLN A 231 -5.93 -1.35 -10.64
N THR A 232 -6.44 -2.50 -10.22
CA THR A 232 -5.74 -3.78 -10.30
C THR A 232 -6.52 -4.74 -11.17
N LEU A 233 -5.81 -5.53 -11.99
CA LEU A 233 -6.36 -6.64 -12.76
C LEU A 233 -5.68 -7.91 -12.23
N CYS A 234 -6.47 -8.85 -11.73
CA CYS A 234 -5.97 -9.99 -10.97
C CYS A 234 -6.45 -11.29 -11.63
N PRO A 235 -5.58 -12.03 -12.35
CA PRO A 235 -5.89 -13.35 -12.87
C PRO A 235 -6.19 -14.31 -11.72
N ILE A 236 -7.27 -15.08 -11.82
CA ILE A 236 -7.67 -16.08 -10.80
C ILE A 236 -7.66 -17.52 -11.34
N ASP A 237 -7.69 -17.66 -12.67
CA ASP A 237 -7.54 -18.90 -13.41
C ASP A 237 -7.16 -18.57 -14.87
N ALA A 238 -6.95 -19.58 -15.71
CA ALA A 238 -6.56 -19.39 -17.11
C ALA A 238 -7.59 -18.59 -17.95
N GLN A 239 -8.85 -18.57 -17.54
CA GLN A 239 -9.96 -17.99 -18.31
C GLN A 239 -10.52 -16.70 -17.68
N THR A 240 -10.10 -16.35 -16.47
CA THR A 240 -10.74 -15.31 -15.66
C THR A 240 -9.74 -14.37 -15.02
N ALA A 241 -9.97 -13.06 -15.19
CA ALA A 241 -9.33 -12.02 -14.41
C ALA A 241 -10.36 -11.10 -13.74
N ILE A 242 -10.06 -10.62 -12.53
CA ILE A 242 -10.90 -9.71 -11.77
C ILE A 242 -10.28 -8.32 -11.75
N LEU A 243 -11.04 -7.34 -12.23
CA LEU A 243 -10.70 -5.93 -12.19
C LEU A 243 -11.24 -5.32 -10.91
N ILE A 244 -10.42 -4.59 -10.14
CA ILE A 244 -10.82 -3.97 -8.88
C ILE A 244 -10.39 -2.49 -8.83
N GLY A 245 -11.33 -1.62 -8.43
CA GLY A 245 -11.11 -0.22 -8.10
C GLY A 245 -10.80 0.67 -9.31
N GLY A 246 -10.00 1.71 -9.05
CA GLY A 246 -9.61 2.69 -10.04
C GLY A 246 -10.40 4.00 -9.96
N GLN A 247 -9.86 5.01 -10.63
CA GLN A 247 -10.46 6.34 -10.77
C GLN A 247 -10.48 6.71 -12.25
N GLY A 248 -11.53 7.40 -12.67
CA GLY A 248 -11.68 7.89 -14.04
C GLY A 248 -11.62 9.41 -14.14
N ALA A 249 -12.26 9.93 -15.18
CA ALA A 249 -12.29 11.36 -15.49
C ALA A 249 -12.84 12.21 -14.33
N ARG A 250 -12.37 13.47 -14.25
CA ARG A 250 -12.79 14.46 -13.24
C ARG A 250 -12.53 14.01 -11.80
N MET A 251 -11.50 13.18 -11.58
CA MET A 251 -11.15 12.62 -10.27
C MET A 251 -12.30 11.82 -9.64
N GLN A 252 -13.23 11.30 -10.45
CA GLN A 252 -14.33 10.50 -9.94
C GLN A 252 -13.90 9.04 -9.85
N PHE A 253 -14.01 8.48 -8.64
CA PHE A 253 -13.85 7.04 -8.45
C PHE A 253 -14.90 6.28 -9.25
N CYS A 254 -14.48 5.17 -9.85
CA CYS A 254 -15.36 4.34 -10.66
C CYS A 254 -16.54 3.84 -9.82
N LYS A 255 -17.76 4.04 -10.32
CA LYS A 255 -19.00 3.56 -9.68
C LYS A 255 -19.26 2.07 -9.95
N ASP A 256 -18.46 1.51 -10.84
CA ASP A 256 -18.41 0.14 -11.29
C ASP A 256 -17.04 -0.46 -10.86
N PRO A 257 -16.85 -0.68 -9.55
CA PRO A 257 -15.54 -0.92 -8.96
C PRO A 257 -15.04 -2.35 -9.17
N MET A 258 -15.88 -3.28 -9.63
CA MET A 258 -15.48 -4.68 -9.79
C MET A 258 -16.07 -5.34 -11.04
N TRP A 259 -15.20 -5.93 -11.86
CA TRP A 259 -15.57 -6.61 -13.08
C TRP A 259 -14.84 -7.94 -13.22
N LYS A 260 -15.51 -8.92 -13.84
CA LYS A 260 -14.93 -10.19 -14.26
C LYS A 260 -14.68 -10.13 -15.77
N LEU A 261 -13.44 -10.33 -16.18
CA LEU A 261 -13.03 -10.50 -17.58
C LEU A 261 -13.00 -11.99 -17.90
N CYS A 262 -13.72 -12.39 -18.96
CA CYS A 262 -13.54 -13.66 -19.64
C CYS A 262 -12.44 -13.48 -20.69
N THR A 263 -11.34 -14.22 -20.59
CA THR A 263 -10.19 -13.99 -21.47
C THR A 263 -10.28 -14.67 -22.82
N GLU A 264 -11.15 -15.67 -22.98
CA GLU A 264 -11.37 -16.35 -24.26
C GLU A 264 -11.99 -15.42 -25.30
N ASP A 265 -12.95 -14.60 -24.90
CA ASP A 265 -13.69 -13.68 -25.78
C ASP A 265 -13.54 -12.20 -25.41
N LEU A 266 -12.73 -11.90 -24.39
CA LEU A 266 -12.53 -10.57 -23.81
C LEU A 266 -13.83 -9.89 -23.35
N SER A 267 -14.85 -10.69 -23.01
CA SER A 267 -16.12 -10.18 -22.52
C SER A 267 -16.06 -9.82 -21.04
N TRP A 268 -16.86 -8.82 -20.64
CA TRP A 268 -16.93 -8.33 -19.28
C TRP A 268 -18.27 -8.65 -18.64
N VAL A 269 -18.22 -9.09 -17.39
CA VAL A 269 -19.39 -9.32 -16.54
C VAL A 269 -19.22 -8.50 -15.26
N ALA A 270 -20.26 -7.76 -14.88
CA ALA A 270 -20.25 -7.04 -13.61
C ALA A 270 -20.16 -8.05 -12.46
N ALA A 271 -19.11 -7.95 -11.64
CA ALA A 271 -18.86 -8.90 -10.56
C ALA A 271 -19.45 -8.44 -9.22
N GLU A 272 -19.80 -7.16 -9.09
CA GLU A 272 -20.37 -6.58 -7.87
C GLU A 272 -21.68 -7.24 -7.44
N THR A 273 -22.45 -7.78 -8.39
CA THR A 273 -23.71 -8.47 -8.11
C THR A 273 -23.51 -9.88 -7.54
N LEU A 274 -22.31 -10.43 -7.71
CA LEU A 274 -21.94 -11.75 -7.20
C LEU A 274 -21.43 -11.68 -5.78
N ALA A 275 -20.85 -10.54 -5.39
CA ALA A 275 -20.08 -10.46 -4.16
C ALA A 275 -20.86 -9.87 -2.98
N GLU A 276 -20.79 -10.55 -1.83
CA GLU A 276 -21.45 -10.13 -0.58
C GLU A 276 -20.44 -9.85 0.52
N GLY A 277 -20.80 -9.01 1.51
CA GLY A 277 -19.98 -8.75 2.70
C GLY A 277 -19.37 -7.34 2.73
N PRO A 278 -18.46 -7.06 3.69
CA PRO A 278 -17.78 -5.78 3.80
C PRO A 278 -16.81 -5.58 2.62
N THR A 279 -17.28 -4.90 1.58
CA THR A 279 -16.49 -4.58 0.39
C THR A 279 -15.49 -3.45 0.69
N PRO A 280 -14.32 -3.45 0.04
CA PRO A 280 -13.38 -2.34 0.14
C PRO A 280 -14.02 -1.08 -0.44
N GLU A 281 -13.83 0.06 0.24
CA GLU A 281 -14.19 1.36 -0.34
C GLU A 281 -13.51 1.59 -1.70
N ALA A 282 -14.18 2.30 -2.61
CA ALA A 282 -13.58 2.71 -3.89
C ALA A 282 -12.28 3.49 -3.68
N ARG A 283 -11.20 3.05 -4.35
CA ARG A 283 -9.83 3.50 -4.09
C ARG A 283 -8.91 3.34 -5.31
N ILE A 284 -7.76 4.02 -5.28
CA ILE A 284 -6.66 3.89 -6.25
C ILE A 284 -5.36 3.51 -5.53
N GLY A 285 -4.41 2.95 -6.29
CA GLY A 285 -3.09 2.60 -5.77
C GLY A 285 -3.14 1.51 -4.69
N HIS A 286 -4.21 0.73 -4.65
CA HIS A 286 -4.26 -0.48 -3.84
C HIS A 286 -3.56 -1.62 -4.58
N SER A 287 -3.19 -2.67 -3.87
CA SER A 287 -2.79 -3.94 -4.48
C SER A 287 -3.92 -4.96 -4.37
N ALA A 288 -4.10 -5.79 -5.39
CA ALA A 288 -4.92 -6.99 -5.35
C ALA A 288 -4.10 -8.17 -5.87
N VAL A 289 -3.92 -9.20 -5.05
CA VAL A 289 -3.12 -10.39 -5.39
C VAL A 289 -3.94 -11.65 -5.13
N PHE A 290 -3.87 -12.61 -6.06
CA PHE A 290 -4.55 -13.90 -5.94
C PHE A 290 -3.60 -14.95 -5.36
N ASP A 291 -4.08 -15.69 -4.38
CA ASP A 291 -3.45 -16.91 -3.89
C ASP A 291 -4.13 -18.13 -4.56
N PRO A 292 -3.43 -18.88 -5.43
CA PRO A 292 -3.98 -20.06 -6.08
C PRO A 292 -4.30 -21.21 -5.11
N ASP A 293 -3.59 -21.30 -3.98
CA ASP A 293 -3.79 -22.39 -3.01
C ASP A 293 -5.08 -22.20 -2.21
N SER A 294 -5.28 -21.00 -1.65
CA SER A 294 -6.52 -20.68 -0.91
C SER A 294 -7.67 -20.20 -1.80
N LYS A 295 -7.42 -19.94 -3.09
CA LYS A 295 -8.36 -19.37 -4.07
C LYS A 295 -9.00 -18.08 -3.56
N ARG A 296 -8.15 -17.14 -3.11
CA ARG A 296 -8.57 -15.87 -2.51
C ARG A 296 -7.85 -14.71 -3.15
N ILE A 297 -8.56 -13.61 -3.36
CA ILE A 297 -7.97 -12.32 -3.71
C ILE A 297 -7.81 -11.51 -2.43
N PHE A 298 -6.59 -11.04 -2.18
CA PHE A 298 -6.26 -10.14 -1.08
C PHE A 298 -6.11 -8.73 -1.61
N VAL A 299 -6.88 -7.80 -1.06
CA VAL A 299 -6.82 -6.36 -1.36
C VAL A 299 -6.24 -5.63 -0.16
N PHE A 300 -5.17 -4.87 -0.38
CA PHE A 300 -4.52 -4.09 0.67
C PHE A 300 -4.28 -2.63 0.23
N GLY A 301 -4.51 -1.71 1.17
CA GLY A 301 -4.12 -0.31 1.07
C GLY A 301 -4.86 0.48 0.00
N GLY A 302 -4.19 1.49 -0.55
CA GLY A 302 -4.73 2.46 -1.49
C GLY A 302 -5.20 3.75 -0.83
N SER A 303 -5.78 4.65 -1.62
CA SER A 303 -6.30 5.92 -1.14
C SER A 303 -7.59 6.36 -1.84
N LYS A 304 -8.34 7.23 -1.16
CA LYS A 304 -9.59 7.84 -1.62
C LYS A 304 -9.75 9.23 -1.01
N ASN A 305 -9.78 10.30 -1.83
CA ASN A 305 -10.05 11.66 -1.35
C ASN A 305 -9.23 12.08 -0.11
N LYS A 306 -7.90 11.95 -0.14
CA LYS A 306 -7.00 12.21 1.01
C LYS A 306 -7.23 11.30 2.24
N LYS A 307 -7.96 10.20 2.09
CA LYS A 307 -7.98 9.08 3.05
C LYS A 307 -7.07 7.98 2.52
N TRP A 308 -6.11 7.55 3.32
CA TRP A 308 -5.28 6.38 3.03
C TRP A 308 -5.79 5.19 3.84
N PHE A 309 -5.62 4.01 3.28
CA PHE A 309 -6.08 2.77 3.87
C PHE A 309 -4.89 1.88 4.24
N ASN A 310 -5.06 1.09 5.30
CA ASN A 310 -4.21 -0.02 5.70
C ASN A 310 -5.06 -1.27 6.01
N ASP A 311 -6.30 -1.30 5.52
CA ASP A 311 -7.22 -2.43 5.68
C ASP A 311 -6.82 -3.58 4.74
N VAL A 312 -7.14 -4.80 5.16
CA VAL A 312 -7.04 -6.00 4.34
C VAL A 312 -8.45 -6.52 4.09
N HIS A 313 -8.83 -6.60 2.83
CA HIS A 313 -10.05 -7.26 2.39
C HIS A 313 -9.70 -8.54 1.64
N ILE A 314 -10.42 -9.62 1.93
CA ILE A 314 -10.27 -10.92 1.28
C ILE A 314 -11.56 -11.24 0.55
N LEU A 315 -11.47 -11.47 -0.76
CA LEU A 315 -12.54 -12.06 -1.57
C LEU A 315 -12.24 -13.54 -1.76
N ASP A 316 -13.10 -14.38 -1.20
CA ASP A 316 -13.12 -15.81 -1.49
C ASP A 316 -13.75 -16.03 -2.87
N THR A 317 -12.99 -16.56 -3.84
CA THR A 317 -13.45 -16.65 -5.24
C THR A 317 -14.39 -17.83 -5.51
N GLN A 318 -14.55 -18.72 -4.53
CA GLN A 318 -15.48 -19.85 -4.61
C GLN A 318 -16.88 -19.43 -4.15
N SER A 319 -16.94 -18.75 -3.01
CA SER A 319 -18.19 -18.28 -2.40
C SER A 319 -18.58 -16.85 -2.81
N TRP A 320 -17.66 -16.11 -3.44
CA TRP A 320 -17.79 -14.68 -3.75
C TRP A 320 -18.07 -13.83 -2.51
N ARG A 321 -17.53 -14.21 -1.35
CA ARG A 321 -17.71 -13.46 -0.11
C ARG A 321 -16.49 -12.62 0.22
N TRP A 322 -16.74 -11.34 0.44
CA TRP A 322 -15.80 -10.42 1.03
C TRP A 322 -15.76 -10.60 2.55
N THR A 323 -14.56 -10.50 3.09
CA THR A 323 -14.31 -10.38 4.52
C THR A 323 -13.28 -9.28 4.73
N MET A 324 -13.45 -8.50 5.79
CA MET A 324 -12.43 -7.56 6.25
C MET A 324 -11.67 -8.24 7.39
N VAL A 325 -10.35 -8.24 7.32
CA VAL A 325 -9.51 -8.90 8.31
C VAL A 325 -9.17 -7.92 9.43
N GLU A 326 -9.39 -8.34 10.67
CA GLU A 326 -8.86 -7.68 11.86
C GLU A 326 -7.45 -8.20 12.14
N ALA A 327 -6.48 -7.71 11.36
CA ALA A 327 -5.10 -8.15 11.47
C ALA A 327 -4.40 -7.55 12.70
N GLN A 328 -3.57 -8.35 13.36
CA GLN A 328 -2.68 -7.87 14.42
C GLN A 328 -1.37 -7.34 13.82
N GLY A 329 -0.60 -6.57 14.60
CA GLY A 329 0.63 -5.94 14.13
C GLY A 329 0.38 -4.53 13.57
N LYS A 330 1.48 -3.80 13.34
CA LYS A 330 1.44 -2.41 12.87
C LYS A 330 1.87 -2.35 11.41
N VAL A 331 1.00 -1.80 10.57
CA VAL A 331 1.30 -1.45 9.18
C VAL A 331 0.72 -0.05 8.89
N PRO A 332 1.51 0.86 8.30
CA PRO A 332 1.03 2.20 7.97
C PRO A 332 0.02 2.15 6.82
N PRO A 333 -0.84 3.17 6.69
CA PRO A 333 -1.60 3.39 5.47
C PRO A 333 -0.68 3.62 4.28
N LEU A 334 -0.85 2.82 3.23
CA LEU A 334 0.02 2.82 2.05
C LEU A 334 -0.81 2.82 0.78
N ALA A 335 -0.38 3.61 -0.21
CA ALA A 335 -0.89 3.56 -1.58
C ALA A 335 0.27 3.50 -2.57
N TYR A 336 0.02 3.00 -3.78
CA TYR A 336 1.02 2.83 -4.84
C TYR A 336 2.27 2.06 -4.37
N HIS A 337 2.13 1.18 -3.39
CA HIS A 337 3.10 0.15 -3.04
C HIS A 337 3.07 -0.97 -4.09
N SER A 338 4.08 -1.83 -4.09
CA SER A 338 4.02 -3.11 -4.78
C SER A 338 3.63 -4.21 -3.78
N CYS A 339 2.98 -5.26 -4.28
CA CYS A 339 2.60 -6.42 -3.48
C CYS A 339 2.86 -7.70 -4.28
N SER A 340 3.53 -8.67 -3.67
CA SER A 340 3.82 -9.98 -4.26
C SER A 340 3.35 -11.09 -3.34
N MET A 341 2.75 -12.14 -3.90
CA MET A 341 2.41 -13.36 -3.18
C MET A 341 3.62 -14.29 -3.16
N PHE A 342 4.02 -14.76 -1.98
CA PHE A 342 5.07 -15.77 -1.85
C PHE A 342 4.75 -16.71 -0.70
N ARG A 343 4.63 -18.01 -1.00
CA ARG A 343 4.33 -19.07 -0.02
C ARG A 343 3.12 -18.78 0.88
N GLY A 344 2.07 -18.21 0.30
CA GLY A 344 0.83 -17.87 1.03
C GLY A 344 0.89 -16.56 1.82
N GLU A 345 2.01 -15.83 1.78
CA GLU A 345 2.17 -14.54 2.45
C GLU A 345 2.22 -13.38 1.45
N LEU A 346 1.76 -12.21 1.88
CA LEU A 346 1.78 -10.99 1.08
C LEU A 346 3.00 -10.13 1.44
N PHE A 347 3.88 -9.93 0.47
CA PHE A 347 5.05 -9.06 0.59
C PHE A 347 4.71 -7.69 0.03
N VAL A 348 4.53 -6.70 0.90
CA VAL A 348 4.19 -5.31 0.57
C VAL A 348 5.43 -4.43 0.70
N LEU A 349 5.88 -3.85 -0.42
CA LEU A 349 7.08 -3.04 -0.46
C LEU A 349 6.77 -1.58 -0.84
N GLY A 350 7.33 -0.67 -0.06
CA GLY A 350 7.31 0.77 -0.30
C GLY A 350 5.92 1.38 -0.37
N GLY A 351 5.71 2.30 -1.30
CA GLY A 351 4.46 3.06 -1.44
C GLY A 351 4.51 4.43 -0.78
N VAL A 352 3.43 5.21 -0.95
CA VAL A 352 3.25 6.54 -0.37
C VAL A 352 2.34 6.47 0.86
N PHE A 353 2.72 7.18 1.91
CA PHE A 353 1.97 7.32 3.16
C PHE A 353 1.77 8.80 3.49
N PRO A 354 0.69 9.16 4.20
CA PRO A 354 0.40 10.55 4.54
C PRO A 354 1.40 11.09 5.57
N ARG A 355 1.89 12.32 5.37
CA ARG A 355 2.65 13.07 6.39
C ARG A 355 1.82 14.22 6.97
N PRO A 356 2.12 14.71 8.19
CA PRO A 356 1.45 15.87 8.76
C PRO A 356 1.65 17.10 7.86
N ASN A 357 0.54 17.75 7.47
CA ASN A 357 0.57 19.01 6.74
C ASN A 357 1.40 20.06 7.54
N PRO A 358 2.38 20.76 6.93
CA PRO A 358 2.58 21.03 5.50
C PRO A 358 3.56 20.10 4.76
N GLU A 359 3.99 19.00 5.36
CA GLU A 359 4.94 18.11 4.70
C GLU A 359 4.26 17.35 3.56
N PRO A 360 4.88 17.28 2.36
CA PRO A 360 4.34 16.47 1.27
C PRO A 360 4.26 15.01 1.71
N ASP A 361 3.38 14.20 1.12
CA ASP A 361 3.33 12.76 1.46
C ASP A 361 4.71 12.10 1.29
N GLY A 362 5.00 11.11 2.14
CA GLY A 362 6.28 10.41 2.14
C GLY A 362 6.23 9.10 1.39
N CYS A 363 7.33 8.76 0.71
CA CYS A 363 7.52 7.40 0.23
C CYS A 363 8.17 6.54 1.32
N SER A 364 7.86 5.24 1.30
CA SER A 364 8.44 4.20 2.14
C SER A 364 9.41 3.34 1.31
N ASP A 365 10.44 2.80 1.95
CA ASP A 365 11.31 1.71 1.48
C ASP A 365 11.10 0.41 2.27
N SER A 366 10.16 0.42 3.22
CA SER A 366 9.95 -0.68 4.15
C SER A 366 9.24 -1.86 3.48
N LEU A 367 9.62 -3.06 3.89
CA LEU A 367 8.95 -4.31 3.55
C LEU A 367 8.05 -4.74 4.72
N TYR A 368 6.78 -4.94 4.44
CA TYR A 368 5.81 -5.52 5.37
C TYR A 368 5.35 -6.87 4.83
N ILE A 369 5.23 -7.86 5.70
CA ILE A 369 4.67 -9.17 5.37
C ILE A 369 3.37 -9.35 6.12
N PHE A 370 2.32 -9.73 5.40
CA PHE A 370 1.07 -10.20 5.99
C PHE A 370 0.97 -11.70 5.84
N ASP A 371 0.83 -12.39 6.96
CA ASP A 371 0.51 -13.81 7.05
C ASP A 371 -1.03 -13.95 7.22
N PRO A 372 -1.75 -14.44 6.21
CA PRO A 372 -3.19 -14.65 6.28
C PRO A 372 -3.63 -15.73 7.27
N HIS A 373 -2.80 -16.75 7.51
CA HIS A 373 -3.11 -17.85 8.42
C HIS A 373 -3.13 -17.37 9.87
N LEU A 374 -2.14 -16.55 10.23
CA LEU A 374 -2.05 -15.96 11.56
C LEU A 374 -2.80 -14.63 11.67
N SER A 375 -3.21 -14.04 10.54
CA SER A 375 -3.79 -12.69 10.47
C SER A 375 -2.90 -11.65 11.16
N ILE A 376 -1.61 -11.68 10.86
CA ILE A 376 -0.62 -10.77 11.44
C ILE A 376 0.17 -10.04 10.36
N TRP A 377 0.50 -8.78 10.65
CA TRP A 377 1.51 -8.01 9.97
C TRP A 377 2.81 -8.04 10.76
N TYR A 378 3.92 -8.25 10.07
CA TYR A 378 5.25 -8.12 10.63
C TYR A 378 6.22 -7.52 9.63
N GLN A 379 7.30 -6.93 10.11
CA GLN A 379 8.42 -6.52 9.27
C GLN A 379 9.53 -7.57 9.41
N PRO A 380 9.98 -8.19 8.31
CA PRO A 380 11.15 -9.03 8.36
C PRO A 380 12.42 -8.19 8.58
N ILE A 381 13.44 -8.81 9.16
CA ILE A 381 14.79 -8.23 9.14
C ILE A 381 15.32 -8.38 7.73
N VAL A 382 15.55 -7.25 7.06
CA VAL A 382 16.11 -7.20 5.72
C VAL A 382 17.46 -6.51 5.73
N THR A 383 18.45 -7.13 5.09
CA THR A 383 19.84 -6.65 4.98
C THR A 383 20.19 -6.25 3.55
N GLY A 384 21.43 -5.83 3.30
CA GLY A 384 21.93 -5.48 1.97
C GLY A 384 21.55 -4.09 1.47
N ASP A 385 21.70 -3.89 0.16
CA ASP A 385 21.55 -2.59 -0.51
C ASP A 385 20.07 -2.31 -0.83
N LYS A 386 19.35 -1.74 0.13
CA LYS A 386 17.92 -1.43 -0.03
C LYS A 386 17.66 -0.32 -1.07
N PRO A 387 16.56 -0.42 -1.82
CA PRO A 387 16.12 0.69 -2.66
C PRO A 387 15.77 1.92 -1.81
N SER A 388 16.06 3.12 -2.32
CA SER A 388 15.52 4.35 -1.74
C SER A 388 13.99 4.31 -1.67
N PRO A 389 13.37 5.04 -0.72
CA PRO A 389 11.92 5.11 -0.61
C PRO A 389 11.25 5.48 -1.93
N ARG A 390 10.16 4.79 -2.29
CA ARG A 390 9.53 4.94 -3.61
C ARG A 390 8.08 4.49 -3.64
N SER A 391 7.31 5.11 -4.52
CA SER A 391 5.94 4.71 -4.88
C SER A 391 5.81 4.45 -6.38
N GLY A 392 4.78 3.72 -6.79
CA GLY A 392 4.51 3.41 -8.21
C GLY A 392 5.59 2.58 -8.91
N HIS A 393 6.43 1.89 -8.15
CA HIS A 393 7.40 0.92 -8.67
C HIS A 393 6.69 -0.41 -8.96
N SER A 394 7.33 -1.28 -9.76
CA SER A 394 6.90 -2.67 -9.86
C SER A 394 7.78 -3.57 -9.02
N ALA A 395 7.19 -4.65 -8.52
CA ALA A 395 7.91 -5.76 -7.93
C ALA A 395 7.29 -7.08 -8.42
N CYS A 396 8.13 -8.04 -8.81
CA CYS A 396 7.66 -9.36 -9.25
C CYS A 396 8.56 -10.47 -8.72
N VAL A 397 7.94 -11.60 -8.38
CA VAL A 397 8.64 -12.82 -7.95
C VAL A 397 9.12 -13.56 -9.20
N MET A 398 10.40 -13.92 -9.23
CA MET A 398 11.04 -14.71 -10.26
C MET A 398 11.73 -15.93 -9.63
N GLN A 399 11.68 -17.08 -10.32
CA GLN A 399 12.32 -18.34 -9.89
C GLN A 399 11.96 -18.79 -8.47
N GLU A 400 10.76 -18.42 -7.98
CA GLU A 400 10.28 -18.71 -6.61
C GLU A 400 11.30 -18.36 -5.51
N ARG A 401 12.15 -17.37 -5.75
CA ARG A 401 13.29 -17.07 -4.86
C ARG A 401 13.60 -15.60 -4.76
N TYR A 402 13.36 -14.83 -5.81
CA TYR A 402 13.79 -13.44 -5.87
C TYR A 402 12.62 -12.51 -6.17
N ILE A 403 12.53 -11.39 -5.46
CA ILE A 403 11.68 -10.27 -5.88
C ILE A 403 12.55 -9.26 -6.63
N TYR A 404 12.25 -9.03 -7.90
CA TYR A 404 12.87 -7.97 -8.69
C TYR A 404 12.05 -6.69 -8.59
N VAL A 405 12.70 -5.57 -8.31
CA VAL A 405 12.09 -4.26 -8.11
C VAL A 405 12.64 -3.28 -9.14
N PHE A 406 11.75 -2.60 -9.86
CA PHE A 406 12.15 -1.63 -10.89
C PHE A 406 11.43 -0.29 -10.77
N GLY A 407 12.22 0.78 -10.88
CA GLY A 407 11.73 2.15 -11.04
C GLY A 407 10.98 2.68 -9.82
N GLY A 408 9.95 3.49 -10.05
CA GLY A 408 9.18 4.19 -9.04
C GLY A 408 9.50 5.68 -8.97
N TRP A 409 8.89 6.35 -8.02
CA TRP A 409 8.94 7.79 -7.86
C TRP A 409 8.98 8.18 -6.38
N ASP A 410 9.85 9.14 -6.06
CA ASP A 410 9.83 9.92 -4.84
C ASP A 410 10.11 11.38 -5.21
N THR A 411 9.08 12.23 -5.08
CA THR A 411 9.05 13.57 -5.67
C THR A 411 10.31 14.38 -5.37
N PRO A 412 11.00 14.95 -6.38
CA PRO A 412 10.63 15.01 -7.81
C PRO A 412 11.29 13.92 -8.69
N VAL A 413 11.90 12.89 -8.10
CA VAL A 413 12.78 11.94 -8.78
C VAL A 413 12.04 10.67 -9.18
N CYS A 414 11.94 10.40 -10.48
CA CYS A 414 11.66 9.05 -10.96
C CYS A 414 12.94 8.23 -11.00
N TYR A 415 12.84 6.92 -10.73
CA TYR A 415 13.96 5.99 -10.75
C TYR A 415 13.90 5.05 -11.98
N ASN A 416 15.06 4.53 -12.39
CA ASN A 416 15.21 3.41 -13.35
C ASN A 416 16.22 2.38 -12.84
N ASP A 417 16.50 2.37 -11.54
CA ASP A 417 17.35 1.39 -10.89
C ASP A 417 16.63 0.04 -10.76
N MET A 418 17.43 -1.01 -10.61
CA MET A 418 16.97 -2.39 -10.46
C MET A 418 17.55 -2.97 -9.17
N TYR A 419 16.68 -3.56 -8.35
CA TYR A 419 17.07 -4.30 -7.15
C TYR A 419 16.50 -5.70 -7.20
N MET A 420 17.14 -6.58 -6.45
CA MET A 420 16.71 -7.95 -6.22
C MET A 420 16.71 -8.20 -4.72
N LEU A 421 15.60 -8.70 -4.18
CA LEU A 421 15.52 -9.24 -2.83
C LEU A 421 15.59 -10.76 -2.91
N ASP A 422 16.61 -11.36 -2.30
CA ASP A 422 16.65 -12.80 -2.06
C ASP A 422 15.68 -13.15 -0.90
N LEU A 423 14.64 -13.93 -1.19
CA LEU A 423 13.60 -14.33 -0.22
C LEU A 423 14.04 -15.42 0.76
N GLY A 424 15.15 -16.11 0.49
CA GLY A 424 15.74 -17.08 1.42
C GLY A 424 16.72 -16.45 2.40
N LEU A 425 17.43 -15.39 1.98
CA LEU A 425 18.38 -14.65 2.82
C LEU A 425 17.78 -13.38 3.43
N MET A 426 16.66 -12.89 2.89
CA MET A 426 16.11 -11.57 3.18
C MET A 426 17.17 -10.48 3.01
N GLU A 427 17.85 -10.49 1.87
CA GLU A 427 18.95 -9.57 1.54
C GLU A 427 18.69 -8.90 0.18
N PHE A 428 18.72 -7.57 0.16
CA PHE A 428 18.67 -6.80 -1.07
C PHE A 428 20.04 -6.69 -1.72
N SER A 429 20.06 -6.68 -3.04
CA SER A 429 21.25 -6.39 -3.85
C SER A 429 20.89 -5.50 -5.03
N VAL A 430 21.81 -4.60 -5.39
CA VAL A 430 21.71 -3.83 -6.63
C VAL A 430 21.96 -4.74 -7.82
N VAL A 431 21.05 -4.75 -8.80
CA VAL A 431 21.22 -5.49 -10.04
C VAL A 431 21.91 -4.58 -11.06
N LYS A 432 23.13 -4.95 -11.44
CA LYS A 432 23.85 -4.25 -12.52
C LYS A 432 23.25 -4.67 -13.84
N THR A 433 22.60 -3.73 -14.51
CA THR A 433 21.92 -3.99 -15.77
C THR A 433 22.78 -3.61 -16.98
N SER A 434 22.53 -4.28 -18.11
CA SER A 434 23.14 -3.99 -19.40
C SER A 434 22.07 -3.86 -20.49
N GLY A 435 22.46 -3.58 -21.73
CA GLY A 435 21.53 -3.41 -22.85
C GLY A 435 20.83 -2.04 -22.85
N LYS A 436 19.64 -1.97 -23.45
CA LYS A 436 18.87 -0.72 -23.61
C LYS A 436 17.83 -0.59 -22.50
N ALA A 437 18.25 -0.02 -21.37
CA ALA A 437 17.40 0.14 -20.20
C ALA A 437 16.26 1.17 -20.42
N PRO A 438 15.11 1.00 -19.74
CA PRO A 438 14.06 2.01 -19.72
C PRO A 438 14.53 3.32 -19.06
N SER A 439 13.96 4.43 -19.51
CA SER A 439 14.09 5.72 -18.83
C SER A 439 13.43 5.69 -17.43
N PRO A 440 13.82 6.59 -16.50
CA PRO A 440 13.18 6.69 -15.19
C PRO A 440 11.68 6.86 -15.26
N ARG A 441 10.95 6.04 -14.51
CA ARG A 441 9.48 5.96 -14.60
C ARG A 441 8.81 5.41 -13.34
N SER A 442 7.55 5.77 -13.16
CA SER A 442 6.62 5.18 -12.21
C SER A 442 5.28 4.86 -12.87
N TRP A 443 4.42 4.13 -12.16
CA TRP A 443 3.09 3.72 -12.63
C TRP A 443 3.12 3.02 -14.00
N HIS A 444 4.23 2.36 -14.33
CA HIS A 444 4.37 1.48 -15.47
C HIS A 444 3.69 0.14 -15.20
N GLY A 445 3.32 -0.55 -16.27
CA GLY A 445 2.90 -1.94 -16.19
C GLY A 445 4.11 -2.86 -16.07
N SER A 446 3.98 -3.93 -15.28
CA SER A 446 4.96 -5.01 -15.18
C SER A 446 4.28 -6.37 -15.24
N ALA A 447 4.80 -7.30 -16.05
CA ALA A 447 4.27 -8.67 -16.14
C ALA A 447 5.37 -9.71 -16.36
N VAL A 448 5.27 -10.85 -15.69
CA VAL A 448 6.18 -11.99 -15.87
C VAL A 448 5.86 -12.68 -17.20
N LEU A 449 6.87 -12.87 -18.05
CA LEU A 449 6.74 -13.48 -19.38
C LEU A 449 7.30 -14.88 -19.45
N SER A 450 8.21 -15.28 -18.57
CA SER A 450 8.74 -16.64 -18.42
C SER A 450 9.44 -16.75 -17.08
N GLU A 451 10.02 -17.92 -16.77
CA GLU A 451 10.87 -18.12 -15.60
C GLU A 451 12.05 -17.14 -15.50
N THR A 452 12.47 -16.54 -16.62
CA THR A 452 13.69 -15.73 -16.69
C THR A 452 13.45 -14.33 -17.24
N LYS A 453 12.25 -14.04 -17.76
CA LYS A 453 11.95 -12.76 -18.41
C LYS A 453 10.69 -12.12 -17.85
N PHE A 454 10.76 -10.82 -17.60
CA PHE A 454 9.59 -10.00 -17.32
C PHE A 454 9.62 -8.72 -18.16
N LEU A 455 8.46 -8.11 -18.34
CA LEU A 455 8.25 -6.95 -19.18
C LEU A 455 7.93 -5.71 -18.35
N ILE A 456 8.39 -4.56 -18.83
CA ILE A 456 7.99 -3.22 -18.38
C ILE A 456 7.38 -2.47 -19.56
N HIS A 457 6.19 -1.89 -19.38
CA HIS A 457 5.49 -1.14 -20.41
C HIS A 457 4.94 0.20 -19.90
N GLY A 458 5.12 1.25 -20.70
CA GLY A 458 4.57 2.57 -20.45
C GLY A 458 5.03 3.18 -19.12
N GLY A 459 4.10 3.85 -18.43
CA GLY A 459 4.36 4.56 -17.18
C GLY A 459 4.48 6.07 -17.35
N TYR A 460 5.03 6.74 -16.34
CA TYR A 460 5.15 8.19 -16.25
C TYR A 460 6.57 8.58 -15.84
N ASN A 461 7.22 9.47 -16.61
CA ASN A 461 8.62 9.86 -16.38
C ASN A 461 8.79 11.15 -15.55
N GLY A 462 7.74 11.61 -14.88
CA GLY A 462 7.73 12.90 -14.20
C GLY A 462 7.18 14.05 -15.04
N ASN A 463 7.04 13.86 -16.38
CA ASN A 463 6.47 14.85 -17.28
C ASN A 463 5.35 14.30 -18.17
N ASN A 464 5.58 13.14 -18.83
CA ASN A 464 4.69 12.57 -19.83
C ASN A 464 4.39 11.10 -19.52
N ALA A 465 3.21 10.65 -19.94
CA ALA A 465 2.94 9.22 -20.09
C ALA A 465 3.84 8.61 -21.18
N LEU A 466 4.13 7.31 -21.07
CA LEU A 466 5.02 6.56 -21.94
C LEU A 466 4.29 5.39 -22.61
N SER A 467 4.84 4.86 -23.70
CA SER A 467 4.34 3.67 -24.43
C SER A 467 5.43 2.69 -24.84
N ASP A 468 6.69 2.97 -24.47
CA ASP A 468 7.81 2.09 -24.75
C ASP A 468 7.69 0.78 -23.93
N THR A 469 8.21 -0.30 -24.51
CA THR A 469 8.13 -1.65 -23.95
C THR A 469 9.53 -2.24 -23.86
N PHE A 470 9.84 -2.87 -22.74
CA PHE A 470 11.14 -3.49 -22.51
C PHE A 470 10.97 -4.87 -21.89
N ILE A 471 11.85 -5.79 -22.24
CA ILE A 471 12.00 -7.07 -21.56
C ILE A 471 13.32 -7.04 -20.78
N PHE A 472 13.26 -7.45 -19.52
CA PHE A 472 14.43 -7.76 -18.72
C PHE A 472 14.62 -9.27 -18.66
N ASP A 473 15.83 -9.73 -18.94
CA ASP A 473 16.27 -11.12 -18.81
C ASP A 473 17.15 -11.23 -17.56
N ILE A 474 16.71 -12.01 -16.57
CA ILE A 474 17.38 -12.15 -15.27
C ILE A 474 18.63 -13.05 -15.33
N ASP A 475 18.75 -13.91 -16.34
CA ASP A 475 19.94 -14.77 -16.49
C ASP A 475 21.13 -13.94 -16.97
N THR A 476 20.86 -12.97 -17.84
CA THR A 476 21.87 -12.08 -18.43
C THR A 476 21.94 -10.71 -17.76
N ASN A 477 20.98 -10.37 -16.90
CA ASN A 477 20.75 -9.05 -16.34
C ASN A 477 20.74 -7.95 -17.43
N SER A 478 20.03 -8.19 -18.52
CA SER A 478 20.03 -7.30 -19.69
C SER A 478 18.63 -6.86 -20.09
N TRP A 479 18.55 -5.62 -20.59
CA TRP A 479 17.33 -5.03 -21.13
C TRP A 479 17.33 -5.03 -22.65
N THR A 480 16.19 -5.44 -23.22
CA THR A 480 15.88 -5.32 -24.65
C THR A 480 14.65 -4.44 -24.84
N GLU A 481 14.76 -3.40 -25.65
CA GLU A 481 13.60 -2.58 -26.06
C GLU A 481 12.84 -3.26 -27.20
N LEU A 482 11.52 -3.35 -27.07
CA LEU A 482 10.63 -3.89 -28.08
C LEU A 482 9.79 -2.81 -28.74
N LYS A 483 9.54 -2.97 -30.04
CA LYS A 483 8.66 -2.12 -30.84
C LYS A 483 7.50 -2.93 -31.37
N LEU A 484 6.33 -2.72 -30.79
CA LEU A 484 5.12 -3.46 -31.12
C LEU A 484 3.99 -2.48 -31.37
N ALA A 485 3.32 -2.63 -32.51
CA ALA A 485 2.23 -1.73 -32.88
C ALA A 485 1.04 -1.84 -31.92
N GLN A 486 0.79 -3.02 -31.33
CA GLN A 486 -0.28 -3.19 -30.34
C GLN A 486 -0.02 -2.38 -29.06
N LEU A 487 1.25 -2.13 -28.70
CA LEU A 487 1.65 -1.47 -27.46
C LEU A 487 2.10 -0.01 -27.72
N SER A 488 1.52 0.69 -28.68
CA SER A 488 1.93 2.07 -29.01
C SER A 488 1.23 3.17 -28.20
N THR A 489 0.17 2.84 -27.47
CA THR A 489 -0.65 3.82 -26.73
C THR A 489 0.06 4.28 -25.46
N LEU A 490 0.20 5.60 -25.30
CA LEU A 490 0.78 6.22 -24.10
C LEU A 490 -0.15 6.00 -22.90
N ARG A 491 0.32 5.31 -21.86
CA ARG A 491 -0.49 5.08 -20.66
C ARG A 491 0.34 4.92 -19.38
N ALA A 492 -0.15 5.51 -18.30
CA ALA A 492 0.32 5.32 -16.93
C ALA A 492 -0.80 4.81 -16.02
N GLY A 493 -0.45 4.05 -14.99
CA GLY A 493 -1.40 3.47 -14.03
C GLY A 493 -2.34 2.43 -14.62
N HIS A 494 -1.93 1.78 -15.71
CA HIS A 494 -2.64 0.66 -16.32
C HIS A 494 -2.26 -0.65 -15.62
N SER A 495 -3.11 -1.66 -15.74
CA SER A 495 -2.78 -3.02 -15.30
C SER A 495 -2.30 -3.83 -16.50
N ILE A 496 -1.30 -4.68 -16.28
CA ILE A 496 -0.79 -5.61 -17.28
C ILE A 496 -0.57 -6.95 -16.60
N VAL A 497 -1.03 -8.02 -17.24
CA VAL A 497 -0.99 -9.37 -16.69
C VAL A 497 -0.70 -10.38 -17.78
N THR A 498 -0.04 -11.47 -17.42
CA THR A 498 0.13 -12.63 -18.29
C THR A 498 -0.87 -13.69 -17.89
N MET A 499 -1.50 -14.33 -18.87
CA MET A 499 -2.48 -15.39 -18.66
C MET A 499 -2.24 -16.55 -19.63
N GLU A 500 -2.58 -17.76 -19.21
CA GLU A 500 -2.57 -18.95 -20.07
C GLU A 500 -3.70 -18.86 -21.11
N THR A 501 -3.43 -19.27 -22.33
CA THR A 501 -4.46 -19.42 -23.36
C THR A 501 -4.98 -20.85 -23.35
N PRO A 502 -6.30 -21.06 -23.26
CA PRO A 502 -6.89 -22.38 -23.42
C PRO A 502 -6.58 -22.93 -24.83
N ASP A 503 -6.05 -24.15 -24.91
CA ASP A 503 -5.88 -24.85 -26.18
C ASP A 503 -7.25 -25.26 -26.73
N HIS A 504 -7.64 -24.72 -27.88
CA HIS A 504 -8.85 -25.15 -28.61
C HIS A 504 -8.62 -26.36 -29.51
N HIS A 505 -7.50 -27.08 -29.38
CA HIS A 505 -7.27 -28.33 -30.11
C HIS A 505 -7.84 -29.51 -29.33
N GLY A 506 -8.94 -30.06 -29.87
CA GLY A 506 -9.67 -31.18 -29.28
C GLY A 506 -8.78 -32.37 -28.95
N TYR A 507 -9.13 -33.04 -27.84
CA TYR A 507 -8.67 -34.35 -27.38
C TYR A 507 -7.76 -35.10 -28.37
N SER A 508 -6.46 -34.84 -28.27
CA SER A 508 -5.42 -35.74 -28.74
C SER A 508 -4.60 -36.12 -27.52
N GLU A 509 -4.82 -37.33 -27.00
CA GLU A 509 -3.97 -37.98 -26.00
C GLU A 509 -2.62 -38.30 -26.64
N ASP A 510 -1.77 -37.29 -26.85
CA ASP A 510 -0.31 -37.40 -26.95
C ASP A 510 0.27 -36.06 -27.45
N SER A 511 0.70 -35.21 -26.53
CA SER A 511 1.90 -34.36 -26.62
C SER A 511 1.87 -33.28 -25.54
N SER A 512 3.00 -33.07 -24.87
CA SER A 512 3.26 -31.97 -23.93
C SER A 512 3.43 -30.64 -24.69
N VAL A 513 2.40 -30.21 -25.42
CA VAL A 513 2.40 -28.92 -26.11
C VAL A 513 2.17 -27.84 -25.06
N SER A 514 3.10 -26.89 -24.97
CA SER A 514 2.98 -25.75 -24.07
C SER A 514 1.72 -24.97 -24.43
N ALA A 515 0.78 -24.84 -23.48
CA ALA A 515 -0.32 -23.88 -23.61
C ALA A 515 0.30 -22.50 -23.93
N GLY A 516 -0.25 -21.82 -24.93
CA GLY A 516 0.18 -20.46 -25.28
C GLY A 516 -0.09 -19.49 -24.12
N ARG A 517 0.54 -18.33 -24.13
CA ARG A 517 0.28 -17.29 -23.13
C ARG A 517 -0.04 -15.96 -23.79
N THR A 518 -0.94 -15.21 -23.18
CA THR A 518 -1.36 -13.89 -23.64
C THR A 518 -1.04 -12.85 -22.57
N LEU A 519 -0.41 -11.77 -23.01
CA LEU A 519 -0.26 -10.54 -22.27
C LEU A 519 -1.53 -9.69 -22.47
N LEU A 520 -2.17 -9.28 -21.38
CA LEU A 520 -3.34 -8.40 -21.39
C LEU A 520 -2.98 -7.05 -20.77
N VAL A 521 -3.34 -5.95 -21.43
CA VAL A 521 -3.22 -4.58 -20.93
C VAL A 521 -4.60 -3.98 -20.81
N PHE A 522 -4.91 -3.40 -19.64
CA PHE A 522 -6.17 -2.72 -19.41
C PHE A 522 -5.97 -1.36 -18.73
N GLY A 523 -6.67 -0.36 -19.27
CA GLY A 523 -6.84 0.95 -18.63
C GLY A 523 -5.61 1.83 -18.61
N GLY A 524 -5.46 2.62 -17.56
CA GLY A 524 -4.49 3.71 -17.46
C GLY A 524 -4.99 5.03 -18.07
N GLY A 525 -4.14 6.04 -18.05
CA GLY A 525 -4.41 7.34 -18.66
C GLY A 525 -3.19 7.95 -19.33
N ASP A 526 -3.45 8.93 -20.20
CA ASP A 526 -2.44 9.64 -21.00
C ASP A 526 -1.76 10.81 -20.24
N ASN A 527 -2.17 11.05 -18.99
CA ASN A 527 -1.81 12.20 -18.17
C ASN A 527 -2.36 13.57 -18.68
N GLU A 528 -3.17 13.57 -19.73
CA GLU A 528 -3.84 14.76 -20.30
C GLU A 528 -5.35 14.76 -20.02
N GLY A 529 -5.82 13.80 -19.21
CA GLY A 529 -7.20 13.68 -18.75
C GLY A 529 -8.01 12.61 -19.49
N THR A 530 -7.41 11.90 -20.45
CA THR A 530 -8.03 10.71 -21.06
C THR A 530 -7.73 9.48 -20.22
N PHE A 531 -8.76 8.70 -19.92
CA PHE A 531 -8.64 7.41 -19.25
C PHE A 531 -9.17 6.33 -20.15
N PHE A 532 -8.41 5.24 -20.28
CA PHE A 532 -8.73 4.18 -21.21
C PHE A 532 -9.53 3.06 -20.56
N SER A 533 -10.36 2.40 -21.36
CA SER A 533 -11.14 1.19 -20.99
C SER A 533 -10.93 0.06 -21.99
N ASP A 534 -9.94 0.19 -22.87
CA ASP A 534 -9.60 -0.82 -23.86
C ASP A 534 -8.86 -2.00 -23.20
N VAL A 535 -9.03 -3.18 -23.80
CA VAL A 535 -8.19 -4.34 -23.53
C VAL A 535 -7.33 -4.56 -24.75
N THR A 536 -6.02 -4.54 -24.57
CA THR A 536 -5.05 -4.93 -25.60
C THR A 536 -4.51 -6.31 -25.26
N SER A 537 -4.48 -7.23 -26.22
CA SER A 537 -3.88 -8.56 -26.07
C SER A 537 -2.70 -8.74 -27.03
N VAL A 538 -1.65 -9.41 -26.55
CA VAL A 538 -0.46 -9.77 -27.34
C VAL A 538 -0.01 -11.19 -26.95
N SER A 539 0.35 -12.04 -27.91
CA SER A 539 0.97 -13.34 -27.60
C SER A 539 2.31 -13.13 -26.91
N VAL A 540 2.55 -13.85 -25.81
CA VAL A 540 3.83 -13.81 -25.09
C VAL A 540 4.93 -14.44 -25.93
N GLU A 541 4.61 -15.45 -26.73
CA GLU A 541 5.55 -16.08 -27.65
C GLU A 541 6.04 -15.09 -28.72
N ASP A 542 5.14 -14.26 -29.26
CA ASP A 542 5.50 -13.18 -30.18
C ASP A 542 6.40 -12.12 -29.50
N LEU A 543 6.13 -11.78 -28.23
CA LEU A 543 6.97 -10.86 -27.44
C LEU A 543 8.38 -11.42 -27.27
N LEU A 544 8.49 -12.69 -26.91
CA LEU A 544 9.75 -13.36 -26.65
C LEU A 544 10.55 -13.61 -27.93
N ALA A 545 9.88 -13.85 -29.06
CA ALA A 545 10.52 -14.00 -30.37
C ALA A 545 11.05 -12.66 -30.93
N ALA A 546 10.45 -11.53 -30.51
CA ALA A 546 10.88 -10.20 -30.92
C ALA A 546 12.07 -9.65 -30.09
N ALA A 547 12.43 -10.31 -28.98
CA ALA A 547 13.46 -9.89 -28.02
C ALA A 547 14.75 -10.68 -28.19
#